data_AF-A0A950IL40-F1
#
_entry.id   AF-A0A950IL40-F1
#
_cell.length_a   1.000
_cell.length_b   1.000
_cell.length_c   1.000
_cell.angle_alpha   90.00
_cell.angle_beta   90.00
_cell.angle_gamma   90.00
#
_symmetry.space_group_name_H-M   'P 1'
#
loop_
_entity.id
_entity.type
_entity.pdbx_description
1 polymer ?
#
loop_
_entity_poly.entity_id
_entity_poly.type
_entity_poly.pdbx_seq_one_letter_code
_entity_poly.pdbx_strand_id
1 'polypeptide(L)'
;MATDTDMVPESKKNHVWRKVVWRTDADERPLGPHHSAEVYCCEEVNGYAVWYVRRLAREDGVGNPATENADYLLGYYAKDKRDEAIERAVLVSNSHSTAADILLTLDELAKTAQKI
;
A
#
# COMPACT_ATOMS: atom_id res chain seq x y z
N MET A 1 14.60 -9.41 39.83
CA MET A 1 15.52 -9.32 38.67
C MET A 1 14.66 -9.34 37.43
N ALA A 2 14.77 -8.29 36.61
CA ALA A 2 13.90 -7.96 35.50
C ALA A 2 14.10 -8.87 34.29
N THR A 3 13.02 -9.09 33.53
CA THR A 3 13.05 -9.05 32.06
C THR A 3 11.74 -8.41 31.63
N ASP A 4 11.72 -7.08 31.62
CA ASP A 4 10.77 -6.31 30.83
C ASP A 4 10.97 -6.76 29.38
N THR A 5 10.02 -7.54 28.89
CA THR A 5 9.95 -7.86 27.47
C THR A 5 9.56 -6.56 26.80
N ASP A 6 10.54 -5.88 26.21
CA ASP A 6 10.39 -4.68 25.39
C ASP A 6 9.46 -5.05 24.21
N MET A 7 8.16 -5.03 24.46
CA MET A 7 7.15 -5.08 23.42
C MET A 7 7.28 -3.74 22.71
N VAL A 8 8.09 -3.71 21.65
CA VAL A 8 8.07 -2.61 20.68
C VAL A 8 6.60 -2.37 20.37
N PRO A 9 6.01 -1.23 20.76
CA PRO A 9 4.62 -0.98 20.50
C PRO A 9 4.51 -0.95 18.97
N GLU A 10 3.73 -1.87 18.43
CA GLU A 10 3.37 -1.86 17.02
C GLU A 10 2.73 -0.49 16.78
N SER A 11 3.49 0.43 16.18
CA SER A 11 3.00 1.77 15.89
C SER A 11 1.80 1.58 14.98
N LYS A 12 0.59 1.76 15.53
CA LYS A 12 -0.63 1.74 14.73
C LYS A 12 -0.46 2.83 13.69
N LYS A 13 -0.17 2.44 12.44
CA LYS A 13 -0.08 3.38 11.32
C LYS A 13 -1.37 4.21 11.35
N ASN A 14 -1.24 5.51 11.58
CA ASN A 14 -2.39 6.41 11.67
C ASN A 14 -2.87 6.70 10.24
N HIS A 15 -3.61 5.75 9.66
CA HIS A 15 -4.17 5.89 8.32
C HIS A 15 -5.20 7.01 8.32
N VAL A 16 -4.91 8.10 7.61
CA VAL A 16 -5.88 9.16 7.34
C VAL A 16 -6.80 8.77 6.18
N TRP A 17 -6.34 7.86 5.31
CA TRP A 17 -7.12 7.28 4.22
C TRP A 17 -6.52 5.94 3.77
N ARG A 18 -7.33 4.96 3.36
CA ARG A 18 -6.87 3.66 2.83
C ARG A 18 -7.89 3.08 1.86
N LYS A 19 -7.41 2.40 0.82
CA LYS A 19 -8.21 1.56 -0.07
C LYS A 19 -7.45 0.30 -0.45
N VAL A 20 -8.11 -0.84 -0.26
CA VAL A 20 -7.67 -2.11 -0.86
C VAL A 20 -8.12 -2.10 -2.32
N VAL A 21 -7.16 -2.13 -3.24
CA VAL A 21 -7.40 -2.15 -4.69
C VAL A 21 -7.75 -3.57 -5.13
N TRP A 22 -7.06 -4.55 -4.57
CA TRP A 22 -7.25 -5.96 -4.88
C TRP A 22 -6.98 -6.82 -3.66
N ARG A 23 -7.72 -7.91 -3.53
CA ARG A 23 -7.44 -8.98 -2.58
C ARG A 23 -7.93 -10.30 -3.17
N THR A 24 -7.26 -11.39 -2.84
CA THR A 24 -7.75 -12.74 -3.15
C THR A 24 -9.11 -12.98 -2.49
N ASP A 25 -10.01 -13.66 -3.19
CA ASP A 25 -11.27 -14.13 -2.62
C ASP A 25 -10.99 -15.26 -1.61
N ALA A 26 -11.51 -15.10 -0.39
CA ALA A 26 -11.35 -16.08 0.68
C ALA A 26 -12.14 -17.37 0.41
N ASP A 27 -13.24 -17.28 -0.35
CA ASP A 27 -14.05 -18.45 -0.72
C ASP A 27 -13.34 -19.30 -1.79
N GLU A 28 -12.58 -18.65 -2.68
CA GLU A 28 -11.78 -19.33 -3.71
C GLU A 28 -10.45 -19.86 -3.16
N ARG A 29 -9.86 -19.20 -2.14
CA ARG A 29 -8.59 -19.61 -1.53
C ARG A 29 -8.64 -19.64 0.00
N PRO A 30 -9.44 -20.54 0.60
CA PRO A 30 -9.65 -20.57 2.05
C PRO A 30 -8.42 -20.97 2.88
N LEU A 31 -7.42 -21.63 2.26
CA LEU A 31 -6.19 -22.10 2.92
C LEU A 31 -4.90 -21.49 2.34
N GLY A 32 -5.02 -20.52 1.42
CA GLY A 32 -3.87 -19.89 0.77
C GLY A 32 -3.40 -18.60 1.47
N PRO A 33 -2.17 -18.12 1.20
CA PRO A 33 -1.73 -16.83 1.71
C PRO A 33 -2.62 -15.71 1.16
N HIS A 34 -2.96 -14.75 2.03
CA HIS A 34 -3.73 -13.58 1.63
C HIS A 34 -2.88 -12.66 0.76
N HIS A 35 -3.19 -12.63 -0.54
CA HIS A 35 -2.62 -11.64 -1.43
C HIS A 35 -3.51 -10.41 -1.46
N SER A 36 -2.87 -9.25 -1.44
CA SER A 36 -3.57 -7.98 -1.53
C SER A 36 -2.66 -6.92 -2.12
N ALA A 37 -3.31 -5.89 -2.63
CA ALA A 37 -2.66 -4.67 -3.03
C ALA A 37 -3.52 -3.49 -2.55
N GLU A 38 -2.87 -2.52 -1.93
CA GLU A 38 -3.55 -1.39 -1.32
C GLU A 38 -2.77 -0.11 -1.44
N VAL A 39 -3.50 1.00 -1.39
CA VAL A 39 -2.94 2.33 -1.29
C VAL A 39 -3.44 2.94 0.01
N TYR A 40 -2.56 3.55 0.77
CA TYR A 40 -2.96 4.31 1.95
C TYR A 40 -2.16 5.60 2.08
N CYS A 41 -2.77 6.55 2.79
CA CYS A 41 -2.12 7.75 3.28
C CYS A 41 -2.08 7.67 4.81
N CYS A 42 -0.91 7.85 5.40
CA CYS A 42 -0.74 7.90 6.85
C CYS A 42 -0.11 9.23 7.28
N GLU A 43 -0.41 9.62 8.51
CA GLU A 43 0.31 10.69 9.19
C GLU A 43 1.65 10.17 9.71
N GLU A 44 2.70 10.94 9.48
CA GLU A 44 4.07 10.70 9.93
C GLU A 44 4.55 11.89 10.76
N VAL A 45 5.63 11.69 11.54
CA VAL A 45 6.15 12.73 12.46
C VAL A 45 6.41 14.07 11.76
N ASN A 46 6.77 14.07 10.48
CA ASN A 46 7.13 15.25 9.70
C ASN A 46 6.16 15.60 8.55
N GLY A 47 5.00 14.93 8.44
CA GLY A 47 4.14 15.10 7.26
C GLY A 47 3.18 13.95 7.01
N TYR A 48 2.84 13.72 5.74
CA TYR A 48 1.97 12.63 5.29
C TYR A 48 2.66 11.80 4.22
N ALA A 49 2.56 10.48 4.34
CA ALA A 49 3.16 9.55 3.38
C ALA A 49 2.07 8.77 2.64
N VAL A 50 2.20 8.71 1.31
CA VAL A 50 1.32 7.92 0.43
C VAL A 50 2.07 6.66 0.02
N TRP A 51 1.51 5.51 0.39
CA TRP A 51 2.11 4.21 0.18
C TRP A 51 1.29 3.36 -0.79
N TYR A 52 1.98 2.58 -1.60
CA TYR A 52 1.44 1.42 -2.31
C TYR A 52 2.06 0.16 -1.72
N VAL A 53 1.24 -0.68 -1.10
CA VAL A 53 1.66 -1.98 -0.56
C VAL A 53 1.24 -3.04 -1.54
N ARG A 54 2.23 -3.78 -2.03
CA ARG A 54 2.03 -4.84 -3.01
C ARG A 54 2.37 -6.19 -2.41
N ARG A 55 1.39 -7.09 -2.36
CA ARG A 55 1.53 -8.49 -1.95
C ARG A 55 0.70 -9.35 -2.90
N LEU A 56 1.12 -9.44 -4.16
CA LEU A 56 0.42 -10.22 -5.20
C LEU A 56 1.04 -11.61 -5.37
N ALA A 57 0.22 -12.60 -5.73
CA ALA A 57 0.73 -13.90 -6.14
C ALA A 57 1.43 -13.74 -7.50
N ARG A 58 2.58 -14.42 -7.69
CA ARG A 58 3.30 -14.37 -8.97
C ARG A 58 2.53 -15.03 -10.12
N GLU A 59 1.65 -15.97 -9.80
CA GLU A 59 1.03 -16.88 -10.77
C GLU A 59 -0.40 -16.46 -11.18
N ASP A 60 -1.00 -15.49 -10.47
CA ASP A 60 -2.40 -15.11 -10.69
C ASP A 60 -2.59 -14.15 -11.88
N GLY A 61 -1.50 -13.74 -12.55
CA GLY A 61 -1.54 -12.87 -13.74
C GLY A 61 -1.99 -11.42 -13.47
N VAL A 62 -2.13 -11.03 -12.20
CA VAL A 62 -2.58 -9.71 -11.78
C VAL A 62 -1.39 -8.74 -11.64
N GLY A 63 -1.50 -7.56 -12.24
CA GLY A 63 -0.43 -6.55 -12.24
C GLY A 63 0.76 -6.94 -13.12
N ASN A 64 1.89 -6.26 -12.95
CA ASN A 64 3.11 -6.53 -13.68
C ASN A 64 3.95 -7.58 -12.94
N PRO A 65 4.24 -8.77 -13.53
CA PRO A 65 5.00 -9.82 -12.84
C PRO A 65 6.46 -9.44 -12.56
N ALA A 66 7.00 -8.40 -13.22
CA ALA A 66 8.33 -7.88 -12.97
C ALA A 66 8.40 -6.97 -11.74
N THR A 67 7.26 -6.47 -11.24
CA THR A 67 7.21 -5.65 -10.03
C THR A 67 7.23 -6.56 -8.81
N GLU A 68 8.16 -6.27 -7.89
CA GLU A 68 8.35 -7.05 -6.67
C GLU A 68 7.24 -6.79 -5.64
N ASN A 69 7.05 -7.72 -4.71
CA ASN A 69 6.19 -7.47 -3.56
C ASN A 69 6.99 -6.68 -2.52
N ALA A 70 6.56 -5.46 -2.22
CA ALA A 70 7.20 -4.56 -1.26
C ALA A 70 6.25 -3.41 -0.88
N ASP A 71 6.73 -2.52 -0.01
CA ASP A 71 6.05 -1.26 0.31
C ASP A 71 6.74 -0.14 -0.48
N TYR A 72 5.97 0.56 -1.31
CA TYR A 72 6.47 1.60 -2.19
C TYR A 72 5.97 2.96 -1.71
N LEU A 73 6.89 3.85 -1.34
CA LEU A 73 6.57 5.24 -1.01
C LEU A 73 6.34 6.01 -2.31
N LEU A 74 5.07 6.30 -2.61
CA LEU A 74 4.66 7.01 -3.83
C LEU A 74 4.82 8.52 -3.71
N GLY A 75 4.84 9.04 -2.48
CA GLY A 75 5.02 10.47 -2.22
C GLY A 75 5.03 10.81 -0.73
N TYR A 76 5.74 11.88 -0.40
CA TYR A 76 5.78 12.48 0.93
C TYR A 76 5.36 13.94 0.84
N TYR A 77 4.49 14.36 1.75
CA TYR A 77 3.85 15.67 1.76
C TYR A 77 4.11 16.35 3.10
N ALA A 78 4.30 17.67 3.10
CA ALA A 78 4.50 18.43 4.33
C ALA A 78 3.25 18.41 5.23
N LYS A 79 3.41 18.76 6.52
CA LYS A 79 2.33 18.70 7.53
C LYS A 79 1.09 19.54 7.22
N ASP A 80 1.24 20.60 6.43
CA ASP A 80 0.16 21.48 5.99
C ASP A 80 -0.51 21.00 4.69
N LYS A 81 -0.02 19.91 4.09
CA LYS A 81 -0.47 19.36 2.80
C LYS A 81 -1.26 18.06 2.93
N ARG A 82 -2.04 17.94 4.01
CA ARG A 82 -2.87 16.75 4.29
C ARG A 82 -3.78 16.39 3.11
N ASP A 83 -4.53 17.36 2.61
CA ASP A 83 -5.56 17.11 1.60
C ASP A 83 -4.94 16.75 0.25
N GLU A 84 -3.79 17.34 -0.12
CA GLU A 84 -3.02 16.97 -1.31
C GLU A 84 -2.51 15.51 -1.23
N ALA A 85 -2.06 15.07 -0.05
CA ALA A 85 -1.63 13.69 0.16
C ALA A 85 -2.79 12.70 0.01
N ILE A 86 -3.96 13.03 0.59
CA ILE A 86 -5.18 12.22 0.47
C ILE A 86 -5.67 12.20 -0.98
N GLU A 87 -5.70 13.36 -1.65
CA GLU A 87 -6.09 13.48 -3.05
C GLU A 87 -5.19 12.61 -3.93
N ARG A 88 -3.86 12.65 -3.74
CA ARG A 88 -2.93 11.77 -4.44
C ARG A 88 -3.30 10.29 -4.24
N ALA A 89 -3.53 9.87 -3.00
CA ALA A 89 -3.87 8.48 -2.68
C ALA A 89 -5.20 8.05 -3.33
N VAL A 90 -6.20 8.93 -3.32
CA VAL A 90 -7.50 8.70 -3.98
C VAL A 90 -7.32 8.60 -5.49
N LEU A 91 -6.61 9.53 -6.13
CA LEU A 91 -6.46 9.57 -7.58
C LEU A 91 -5.73 8.33 -8.11
N VAL A 92 -4.62 7.90 -7.50
CA VAL A 92 -3.87 6.73 -8.00
C VAL A 92 -4.66 5.44 -7.87
N SER A 93 -5.38 5.27 -6.76
CA SER A 93 -6.13 4.06 -6.44
C SER A 93 -7.51 3.99 -7.11
N ASN A 94 -7.91 5.06 -7.83
CA ASN A 94 -9.12 5.14 -8.64
C ASN A 94 -8.80 5.57 -10.09
N SER A 95 -7.55 5.38 -10.52
CA SER A 95 -7.08 5.81 -11.84
C SER A 95 -7.81 5.14 -13.02
N HIS A 96 -8.37 3.95 -12.79
CA HIS A 96 -9.05 3.14 -13.80
C HIS A 96 -10.28 2.44 -13.20
N SER A 97 -11.12 1.87 -14.07
CA SER A 97 -12.34 1.16 -13.68
C SER A 97 -12.12 -0.30 -13.27
N THR A 98 -11.00 -0.91 -13.62
CA THR A 98 -10.67 -2.31 -13.28
C THR A 98 -9.50 -2.37 -12.31
N ALA A 99 -9.51 -3.36 -11.40
CA ALA A 99 -8.41 -3.56 -10.45
C ALA A 99 -7.08 -3.85 -11.15
N ALA A 100 -7.11 -4.63 -12.25
CA ALA A 100 -5.91 -4.96 -13.01
C ALA A 100 -5.23 -3.71 -13.59
N ASP A 101 -5.99 -2.80 -14.20
CA ASP A 101 -5.44 -1.56 -14.79
C ASP A 101 -4.92 -0.59 -13.72
N ILE A 102 -5.62 -0.50 -12.57
CA ILE A 102 -5.13 0.26 -11.42
C ILE A 102 -3.78 -0.31 -10.95
N LEU A 103 -3.65 -1.63 -10.86
CA LEU A 103 -2.41 -2.29 -10.41
C LEU A 103 -1.27 -2.10 -11.40
N LEU A 104 -1.52 -2.17 -12.70
CA LEU A 104 -0.50 -1.84 -13.70
C LEU A 104 -0.01 -0.40 -13.55
N THR A 105 -0.92 0.53 -13.30
CA THR A 105 -0.57 1.94 -13.06
C THR A 105 0.26 2.11 -11.78
N LEU A 106 -0.13 1.44 -10.69
CA LEU A 106 0.63 1.46 -9.43
C LEU A 106 2.01 0.81 -9.58
N ASP A 107 2.09 -0.28 -10.33
CA ASP A 107 3.35 -0.97 -10.64
C ASP A 107 4.28 -0.11 -11.50
N GLU A 108 3.76 0.74 -12.38
CA GLU A 108 4.56 1.73 -13.10
C GLU A 108 5.07 2.84 -12.17
N LEU A 109 4.24 3.35 -11.27
CA LEU A 109 4.67 4.33 -10.25
C LEU A 109 5.73 3.73 -9.31
N ALA A 110 5.62 2.44 -9.00
CA ALA A 110 6.55 1.72 -8.14
C ALA A 110 7.99 1.71 -8.70
N LYS A 111 8.18 1.79 -10.02
CA LYS A 111 9.52 1.80 -10.65
C LYS A 111 10.38 3.00 -10.24
N THR A 112 9.73 4.13 -9.94
CA THR A 112 10.41 5.36 -9.50
C THR A 112 10.21 5.65 -8.02
N ALA A 113 9.42 4.83 -7.33
CA ALA A 113 9.15 4.98 -5.91
C ALA A 113 10.31 4.46 -5.06
N GLN A 114 10.40 4.94 -3.82
CA GLN A 114 11.29 4.32 -2.85
C GLN A 114 10.67 3.01 -2.35
N LYS A 115 11.35 1.90 -2.64
CA LYS A 115 11.00 0.56 -2.14
C LYS A 115 11.59 0.37 -0.74
N ILE A 116 10.78 -0.08 0.20
CA ILE A 116 11.18 -0.51 1.54
C ILE A 116 11.01 -2.03 1.66
#